data_AF-A0A0L7KI25-F1
#
_entry.id   AF-A0A0L7KI25-F1
#
_cell.length_a   1.000
_cell.length_b   1.000
_cell.length_c   1.000
_cell.angle_alpha   90.00
_cell.angle_beta   90.00
_cell.angle_gamma   90.00
#
_symmetry.space_group_name_H-M   'P 1'
#
loop_
_entity.id
_entity.type
_entity.pdbx_description
1 polymer ?
#
loop_
_entity_poly.entity_id
_entity_poly.type
_entity_poly.pdbx_seq_one_letter_code
_entity_poly.pdbx_strand_id
1 'polypeptide(L)'
;MPDSHAFCFVFSIKFGLYEVDFRSPDRTRTPRASAFYYSSVIKSNSLNVPEDIGTVHASTSKATTKTSSYLLMSAGLLLAVAIISVVVYTVRKRRMLALRKDSYIGVQTEDSAS
;
A
#
# COMPACT_ATOMS: atom_id res chain seq x y z
N MET A 1 -44.17 -3.91 13.38
CA MET A 1 -43.27 -2.77 13.16
C MET A 1 -41.96 -3.33 12.65
N PRO A 2 -41.54 -3.03 11.42
CA PRO A 2 -40.21 -3.40 10.96
C PRO A 2 -39.17 -2.64 11.78
N ASP A 3 -38.08 -3.35 11.98
CA ASP A 3 -36.92 -3.17 12.83
C ASP A 3 -36.11 -1.87 12.59
N SER A 4 -35.59 -1.32 13.69
CA SER A 4 -34.77 -0.10 13.80
C SER A 4 -33.41 -0.17 13.10
N HIS A 5 -33.04 -1.33 12.56
CA HIS A 5 -31.73 -1.57 11.93
C HIS A 5 -31.57 -0.91 10.56
N ALA A 6 -32.67 -0.56 9.87
CA ALA A 6 -32.61 0.12 8.57
C ALA A 6 -32.09 1.57 8.65
N PHE A 7 -32.25 2.24 9.79
CA PHE A 7 -31.93 3.65 9.93
C PHE A 7 -30.42 3.91 10.13
N CYS A 8 -29.69 2.98 10.77
CA CYS A 8 -28.27 3.15 11.03
C CYS A 8 -27.43 3.21 9.73
N PHE A 9 -27.87 2.51 8.68
CA PHE A 9 -27.19 2.51 7.37
C PHE A 9 -27.29 3.84 6.63
N VAL A 10 -28.38 4.59 6.83
CA VAL A 10 -28.63 5.87 6.14
C VAL A 10 -27.70 6.99 6.62
N PHE A 11 -27.21 6.94 7.86
CA PHE A 11 -26.36 8.00 8.42
C PHE A 11 -24.96 8.09 7.81
N SER A 12 -24.50 7.05 7.10
CA SER A 12 -23.19 7.08 6.44
C SER A 12 -23.25 7.76 5.06
N ILE A 13 -24.44 8.04 4.54
CA ILE A 13 -24.61 8.56 3.18
C ILE A 13 -24.57 10.09 3.21
N LYS A 14 -23.54 10.67 2.59
CA LYS A 14 -23.40 12.13 2.44
C LYS A 14 -24.18 12.62 1.22
N PHE A 15 -25.37 13.18 1.43
CA PHE A 15 -26.24 13.74 0.38
C PHE A 15 -25.98 15.22 0.04
N GLY A 16 -25.02 15.87 0.70
CA GLY A 16 -24.74 17.30 0.48
C GLY A 16 -23.95 17.57 -0.82
N LEU A 17 -24.29 18.69 -1.49
CA LEU A 17 -23.49 19.26 -2.59
C LEU A 17 -22.13 19.78 -2.09
N TYR A 18 -22.08 20.22 -0.83
CA TYR A 18 -20.88 20.64 -0.15
C TYR A 18 -20.52 19.63 0.94
N GLU A 19 -19.22 19.32 1.04
CA GLU A 19 -18.66 18.63 2.19
C GLU A 19 -18.33 19.64 3.28
N VAL A 20 -18.64 19.30 4.53
CA VAL A 20 -18.33 20.14 5.70
C VAL A 20 -17.21 19.46 6.47
N ASP A 21 -16.08 20.14 6.66
CA ASP A 21 -15.03 19.62 7.54
C ASP A 21 -15.34 19.94 9.00
N PHE A 22 -15.90 18.96 9.70
CA PHE A 22 -16.24 19.04 11.13
C PHE A 22 -15.01 19.09 12.06
N ARG A 23 -13.79 18.90 11.53
CA ARG A 23 -12.55 18.99 12.31
C ARG A 23 -12.02 20.42 12.42
N SER A 24 -12.46 21.31 11.54
CA SER A 24 -12.15 22.75 11.61
C SER A 24 -13.20 23.47 12.46
N PRO A 25 -12.81 24.33 13.42
CA PRO A 25 -13.76 25.12 14.21
C PRO A 25 -14.62 26.03 13.32
N ASP A 26 -14.07 26.44 12.17
CA ASP A 26 -14.73 27.31 11.18
C ASP A 26 -15.69 26.56 10.25
N ARG A 27 -15.82 25.22 10.37
CA ARG A 27 -16.69 24.36 9.56
C ARG A 27 -16.59 24.69 8.06
N THR A 28 -15.38 24.65 7.52
CA THR A 28 -15.12 24.99 6.12
C THR A 28 -15.97 24.13 5.18
N ARG A 29 -16.64 24.77 4.23
CA ARG A 29 -17.48 24.12 3.20
C ARG A 29 -16.69 23.96 1.91
N THR A 30 -16.51 22.73 1.47
CA THR A 30 -15.81 22.41 0.22
C THR A 30 -16.82 21.91 -0.83
N PRO A 31 -16.91 22.53 -2.02
CA PRO A 31 -17.83 22.08 -3.07
C PRO A 31 -17.40 20.70 -3.60
N ARG A 32 -18.36 19.78 -3.74
CA ARG A 32 -18.15 18.49 -4.43
C ARG A 32 -18.36 18.65 -5.93
N ALA A 33 -17.96 17.65 -6.71
CA ALA A 33 -18.19 17.62 -8.16
C ALA A 33 -19.67 17.87 -8.55
N SER A 34 -20.61 17.35 -7.76
CA SER A 34 -22.06 17.57 -7.95
C SER A 34 -22.49 19.02 -7.78
N ALA A 35 -21.80 19.82 -6.94
CA ALA A 35 -22.08 21.24 -6.80
C ALA A 35 -21.79 22.02 -8.08
N PHE A 36 -20.68 21.70 -8.75
CA PHE A 36 -20.30 22.33 -10.02
C PHE A 36 -21.29 21.98 -11.14
N TYR A 37 -21.68 20.70 -11.22
CA TYR A 37 -22.71 20.26 -12.17
C TYR A 37 -24.03 21.00 -11.95
N TYR A 38 -24.54 21.02 -10.71
CA TYR A 38 -25.82 21.67 -10.40
C TYR A 38 -25.78 23.19 -10.66
N SER A 39 -24.64 23.84 -10.37
CA SER A 39 -24.46 25.26 -10.67
C SER A 39 -24.52 25.56 -12.17
N SER A 40 -24.04 24.63 -13.00
CA SER A 40 -24.03 24.77 -14.46
C SER A 40 -25.43 24.57 -15.04
N VAL A 41 -26.17 23.57 -14.54
CA VAL A 41 -27.58 23.33 -14.91
C VAL A 41 -28.44 24.55 -14.63
N ILE A 42 -28.27 25.18 -13.46
CA ILE A 42 -29.02 26.39 -13.11
C ILE A 42 -28.67 27.54 -14.06
N LYS A 43 -27.38 27.72 -14.39
CA LYS A 43 -26.92 28.80 -15.29
C LYS A 43 -27.39 28.63 -16.73
N SER A 44 -27.37 27.41 -17.25
CA SER A 44 -27.77 27.09 -18.62
C SER A 44 -29.26 26.83 -18.77
N ASN A 45 -30.02 26.76 -17.66
CA ASN A 45 -31.42 26.35 -17.57
C ASN A 45 -31.74 25.10 -18.43
N SER A 46 -30.78 24.19 -18.50
CA SER A 46 -30.85 23.01 -19.36
C SER A 46 -29.98 21.91 -18.77
N LEU A 47 -30.41 20.66 -18.96
CA LEU A 47 -29.69 19.49 -18.47
C LEU A 47 -28.49 19.12 -19.36
N ASN A 48 -28.33 19.80 -20.50
CA ASN A 48 -27.23 19.62 -21.45
C ASN A 48 -25.99 20.41 -20.97
N VAL A 49 -25.39 19.93 -19.89
CA VAL A 49 -24.10 20.44 -19.40
C VAL A 49 -23.01 19.50 -19.92
N PRO A 50 -21.95 20.01 -20.58
CA PRO A 50 -20.85 19.17 -21.02
C PRO A 50 -20.21 18.47 -19.81
N GLU A 51 -19.96 17.16 -19.93
CA GLU A 51 -19.47 16.30 -18.85
C GLU A 51 -18.06 16.68 -18.34
N ASP A 52 -17.34 17.53 -19.07
CA ASP A 52 -15.98 17.95 -18.75
C ASP A 52 -15.89 18.85 -17.50
N ILE A 53 -16.94 19.60 -17.16
CA ILE A 53 -16.96 20.49 -15.99
C ILE A 53 -16.81 19.71 -14.67
N GLY A 54 -17.37 18.50 -14.61
CA GLY A 54 -17.31 17.65 -13.41
C GLY A 54 -15.91 17.05 -13.16
N THR A 55 -15.11 16.85 -14.21
CA THR A 55 -13.80 16.20 -14.13
C THR A 55 -12.67 17.19 -13.88
N VAL A 56 -12.76 18.41 -14.41
CA VAL A 56 -11.76 19.48 -14.21
C VAL A 56 -11.69 19.92 -12.74
N HIS A 57 -12.81 19.95 -12.02
CA HIS A 57 -12.85 20.34 -10.61
C HIS A 57 -12.64 19.18 -9.63
N ALA A 58 -12.77 17.92 -10.07
CA ALA A 58 -12.60 16.74 -9.22
C ALA A 58 -11.15 16.22 -9.16
N SER A 59 -10.25 16.72 -10.01
CA SER A 59 -8.84 16.33 -10.05
C SER A 59 -8.00 17.05 -9.00
N THR A 60 -8.35 16.93 -7.73
CA THR A 60 -7.41 17.10 -6.61
C THR A 60 -7.38 15.83 -5.76
N SER A 61 -7.35 14.67 -6.40
CA SER A 61 -6.98 13.44 -5.71
C SER A 61 -5.45 13.38 -5.65
N LYS A 62 -4.89 13.47 -4.44
CA LYS A 62 -3.54 12.97 -4.20
C LYS A 62 -3.52 11.52 -4.68
N ALA A 63 -2.73 11.25 -5.72
CA ALA A 63 -2.49 9.92 -6.23
C ALA A 63 -1.75 9.10 -5.16
N THR A 64 -2.48 8.51 -4.22
CA THR A 64 -1.92 7.53 -3.30
C THR A 64 -1.94 6.19 -4.01
N THR A 65 -0.84 5.90 -4.69
CA THR A 65 -0.53 4.65 -5.39
C THR A 65 -0.52 3.48 -4.41
N LYS A 66 -1.67 2.87 -4.14
CA LYS A 66 -1.81 1.69 -3.24
C LYS A 66 -1.33 0.37 -3.88
N THR A 67 -0.78 0.40 -5.08
CA THR A 67 -0.26 -0.77 -5.81
C THR A 67 1.16 -1.17 -5.38
N SER A 68 1.87 -0.31 -4.62
CA SER A 68 3.31 -0.48 -4.35
C SER A 68 3.65 -1.15 -3.00
N SER A 69 2.68 -1.39 -2.10
CA SER A 69 3.00 -2.02 -0.80
C SER A 69 3.38 -3.49 -0.94
N TYR A 70 2.64 -4.28 -1.72
CA TYR A 70 2.91 -5.72 -1.89
C TYR A 70 4.20 -6.01 -2.66
N LEU A 71 4.57 -5.16 -3.62
CA LEU A 71 5.84 -5.27 -4.34
C LEU A 71 7.03 -4.99 -3.42
N LEU A 72 6.92 -3.99 -2.55
CA LEU A 72 7.95 -3.69 -1.55
C LEU A 72 8.05 -4.80 -0.49
N MET A 73 6.92 -5.35 -0.04
CA MET A 73 6.90 -6.45 0.94
C MET A 73 7.42 -7.78 0.36
N SER A 74 7.09 -8.12 -0.89
CA SER A 74 7.57 -9.37 -1.51
C SER A 74 9.06 -9.31 -1.85
N ALA A 75 9.55 -8.16 -2.32
CA ALA A 75 10.98 -7.96 -2.57
C ALA A 75 11.81 -8.08 -1.28
N GLY A 76 11.32 -7.54 -0.16
CA GLY A 76 11.98 -7.66 1.15
C GLY A 76 12.05 -9.11 1.64
N LEU A 77 10.97 -9.89 1.47
CA LEU A 77 10.92 -11.29 1.85
C LEU A 77 11.93 -12.14 1.04
N LEU A 78 12.01 -11.94 -0.27
CA LEU A 78 12.95 -12.66 -1.13
C LEU A 78 14.41 -12.37 -0.76
N LEU A 79 14.73 -11.11 -0.44
CA LEU A 79 16.07 -10.70 -0.03
C LEU A 79 16.44 -11.33 1.33
N ALA A 80 15.51 -11.37 2.28
CA ALA A 80 15.71 -12.04 3.57
C ALA A 80 15.96 -13.55 3.41
N VAL A 81 15.18 -14.24 2.57
CA VAL A 81 15.36 -15.68 2.30
C VAL A 81 16.71 -15.96 1.62
N ALA A 82 17.11 -15.13 0.67
CA ALA A 82 18.41 -15.23 0.01
C ALA A 82 19.57 -15.07 1.02
N ILE A 83 19.49 -14.08 1.92
CA ILE A 83 20.51 -13.88 2.97
C ILE A 83 20.58 -15.08 3.90
N ILE A 84 19.45 -15.58 4.40
CA ILE A 84 19.40 -16.76 5.28
C ILE A 84 20.02 -17.97 4.58
N SER A 85 19.67 -18.20 3.31
CA SER A 85 20.25 -19.28 2.50
C SER A 85 21.77 -19.16 2.36
N VAL A 86 22.30 -17.95 2.08
CA VAL A 86 23.75 -17.70 1.98
C VAL A 86 24.45 -17.91 3.32
N VAL A 87 23.86 -17.45 4.43
CA VAL A 87 24.42 -17.65 5.77
C VAL A 87 24.47 -19.14 6.11
N VAL A 88 23.38 -19.87 5.89
CA VAL A 88 23.33 -21.32 6.12
C VAL A 88 24.33 -22.05 5.22
N TYR A 89 24.42 -21.68 3.94
CA TYR A 89 25.37 -22.26 3.00
C TYR A 89 26.82 -21.99 3.41
N THR A 90 27.15 -20.76 3.81
CA THR A 90 28.51 -20.39 4.24
C THR A 90 28.89 -21.09 5.54
N VAL A 91 27.99 -21.21 6.51
CA VAL A 91 28.21 -21.98 7.74
C VAL A 91 28.39 -23.46 7.44
N ARG A 92 27.51 -24.06 6.62
CA ARG A 92 27.59 -25.47 6.23
C ARG A 92 28.87 -25.77 5.44
N LYS A 93 29.27 -24.88 4.54
CA LYS A 93 30.50 -24.98 3.76
C LYS A 93 31.74 -24.89 4.65
N ARG A 94 31.77 -23.97 5.62
CA ARG A 94 32.84 -23.88 6.61
C ARG A 94 32.96 -25.16 7.45
N ARG A 95 31.81 -25.73 7.87
CA ARG A 95 31.77 -26.98 8.63
C ARG A 95 32.29 -28.18 7.82
N MET A 96 31.95 -28.28 6.54
CA MET A 96 32.47 -29.34 5.65
C MET A 96 33.97 -29.18 5.38
N LEU A 97 34.45 -27.94 5.21
CA LEU A 97 35.86 -27.66 5.00
C LEU A 97 36.71 -27.90 6.26
N ALA A 98 36.15 -27.74 7.46
CA ALA A 98 36.83 -28.08 8.71
C ALA A 98 37.11 -29.59 8.79
N LEU A 99 36.10 -30.43 8.53
CA LEU A 99 36.27 -31.89 8.50
C LEU A 99 37.26 -32.36 7.42
N ARG A 100 37.35 -31.63 6.30
CA ARG A 100 38.33 -31.93 5.25
C ARG A 100 39.75 -31.48 5.60
N LYS A 101 39.92 -30.40 6.38
CA LYS A 101 41.23 -29.99 6.90
C LYS A 101 41.77 -30.98 7.92
N ASP A 102 40.92 -31.48 8.82
CA ASP A 102 41.32 -32.49 9.81
C ASP A 102 41.80 -33.78 9.13
N SER A 103 41.16 -34.17 8.01
CA SER A 103 41.61 -35.29 7.16
C SER A 103 42.93 -35.03 6.43
N TYR A 104 43.30 -33.78 6.13
CA TYR A 104 44.56 -33.44 5.48
C TYR A 104 45.72 -33.34 6.49
N ILE A 105 45.45 -32.80 7.69
CA ILE A 105 46.45 -32.66 8.76
C ILE A 105 46.87 -34.02 9.31
N GLY A 106 45.94 -34.98 9.44
CA GLY A 106 46.26 -36.33 9.94
C GLY A 106 47.24 -37.13 9.08
N VAL A 107 47.30 -36.88 7.77
CA VAL A 107 48.23 -37.57 6.86
C VAL A 107 49.65 -36.98 6.97
N GLN A 108 49.80 -35.65 7.12
CA GLN A 108 51.12 -35.02 7.24
C GLN A 108 51.81 -35.30 8.60
N THR A 109 51.05 -35.61 9.65
CA THR A 109 51.62 -35.93 10.96
C THR A 109 52.24 -37.33 11.06
N GLU A 110 51.88 -38.27 10.19
CA GLU A 110 52.51 -39.60 10.17
C GLU A 110 53.82 -39.63 9.37
N ASP A 111 53.95 -38.83 8.32
CA ASP A 111 55.16 -38.79 7.49
C ASP A 111 56.33 -37.98 8.11
N SER A 112 56.08 -37.17 9.13
CA SER A 112 57.13 -36.37 9.81
C SER A 112 57.64 -37.00 11.12
N ALA A 113 57.13 -38.19 11.48
CA ALA A 113 57.48 -38.92 12.69
C ALA A 113 58.33 -40.19 12.44
N SER A 114 58.78 -40.41 11.19
CA SER A 114 59.76 -41.44 10.83
C SER A 114 61.06 -40.81 10.32
#